data_AF-A0AAD6D8V8-F1
#
_entry.id   AF-A0AAD6D8V8-F1
#
_cell.length_a   1.000
_cell.length_b   1.000
_cell.length_c   1.000
_cell.angle_alpha   90.00
_cell.angle_beta   90.00
_cell.angle_gamma   90.00
#
_symmetry.space_group_name_H-M   'P 1'
#
loop_
_entity.id
_entity.type
_entity.pdbx_description
1 polymer ?
#
loop_
_entity_poly.entity_id
_entity_poly.type
_entity_poly.pdbx_seq_one_letter_code
_entity_poly.pdbx_strand_id
1 'polypeptide(L)'
;MSGRNAPRSKNGCSTCRRRKVKCGEEQPVCKRCLNLRLSCEWGVPVKRGRSAQIRHLQPAPTSSEPQLEGFWPTSDAGDLTDLDLDLDIQPNALLPGFSPASWPGDAVTLDVVPQLPAFFPPTAPAGIPTPLYPPLSTNKIVCANSLSLTEHDHKYFQYFPSSSIVYYYMKGWNWSSFCYLYEGPAATNKVIMRMILALAASDMHREGLVIRSPGRPTAEDHGRYHYSLAVKEFRQLLETPRRNVSIEELEIIFATMFLMVTYEWQFGHSVRHLQLHLHGVRSLLESHPQLFRLKDINDVLLSPESEASTSDERTSSKVSFIPEQFLLWILYIDASSRPMGLPESLNDYVLQSKNPALHPDHLHRCARLWGRCFWGEQYPDQEILDDIENYRALELLHTGFCMRHRTWKALVDTSAETESASSLMQEINAIRDKFSDLFITARFAGPVSARRTLNTIYMAVCTFYAEILLHRRLLCVDSPPTAIHRQATIGIIDIARKQFASDSRPLRRLHWPLLMAVIETPDVEHRIWLRQRLFELRDHHSEYLWANEIADQVLARQDVNQGCYANLAELLLQRLRVP
;
A
#
# COMPACT_ATOMS: atom_id res chain seq x y z
N MET A 1 10.41 59.05 -14.69
CA MET A 1 9.90 58.42 -15.94
C MET A 1 10.95 57.48 -16.50
N SER A 2 10.67 56.18 -16.61
CA SER A 2 11.32 55.29 -17.58
C SER A 2 10.46 54.03 -17.73
N GLY A 3 10.01 53.79 -18.97
CA GLY A 3 8.75 53.13 -19.28
C GLY A 3 8.74 51.60 -19.22
N ARG A 4 7.51 51.07 -19.25
CA ARG A 4 7.13 49.63 -19.29
C ARG A 4 7.59 48.87 -20.54
N ASN A 5 8.42 49.46 -21.39
CA ASN A 5 8.94 48.87 -22.64
C ASN A 5 10.45 49.11 -22.82
N ALA A 6 11.25 48.91 -21.77
CA ALA A 6 12.71 48.86 -21.93
C ALA A 6 13.12 47.60 -22.73
N PRO A 7 14.11 47.70 -23.65
CA PRO A 7 14.57 46.58 -24.44
C PRO A 7 14.98 45.41 -23.53
N ARG A 8 14.50 44.20 -23.87
CA ARG A 8 14.84 43.00 -23.11
C ARG A 8 16.34 42.78 -23.23
N SER A 9 17.01 42.81 -22.09
CA SER A 9 18.43 42.48 -21.99
C SER A 9 18.66 41.11 -22.64
N LYS A 10 19.49 41.07 -23.69
CA LYS A 10 19.83 39.82 -24.39
C LYS A 10 20.71 38.92 -23.53
N ASN A 11 21.42 39.53 -22.57
CA ASN A 11 22.42 38.88 -21.73
C ASN A 11 21.91 38.57 -20.32
N GLY A 12 20.60 38.64 -20.04
CA GLY A 12 20.09 38.29 -18.71
C GLY A 12 20.25 36.79 -18.39
N CYS A 13 20.39 36.46 -17.10
CA CYS A 13 20.41 35.06 -16.65
C CYS A 13 19.11 34.32 -17.05
N SER A 14 19.20 32.99 -17.22
CA SER A 14 18.08 32.15 -17.66
C SER A 14 16.91 32.21 -16.68
N THR A 15 17.19 32.35 -15.38
CA THR A 15 16.18 32.48 -14.30
C THR A 15 15.34 33.74 -14.47
N CYS A 16 15.97 34.91 -14.62
CA CYS A 16 15.23 36.17 -14.84
C CYS A 16 14.49 36.16 -16.19
N ARG A 17 15.08 35.55 -17.23
CA ARG A 17 14.44 35.40 -18.54
C ARG A 17 13.21 34.49 -18.49
N ARG A 18 13.26 33.37 -17.77
CA ARG A 18 12.13 32.44 -17.54
C ARG A 18 10.98 33.15 -16.82
N ARG A 19 11.30 33.99 -15.83
CA ARG A 19 10.33 34.78 -15.05
C ARG A 19 9.87 36.08 -15.74
N LYS A 20 10.40 36.40 -16.93
CA LYS A 20 10.07 37.61 -17.71
C LYS A 20 10.29 38.93 -16.94
N VAL A 21 11.34 39.00 -16.11
CA VAL A 21 11.70 40.20 -15.34
C VAL A 21 13.07 40.75 -15.75
N LYS A 22 13.33 42.04 -15.49
CA LYS A 22 14.65 42.67 -15.74
C LYS A 22 15.74 42.00 -14.87
N CYS A 23 16.81 41.56 -15.53
CA CYS A 23 18.03 41.05 -14.88
C CYS A 23 18.99 42.22 -14.61
N GLY A 24 19.75 42.15 -13.52
CA GLY A 24 20.82 43.12 -13.22
C GLY A 24 22.14 42.83 -13.95
N GLU A 25 22.24 41.68 -14.62
CA GLU A 25 23.39 41.20 -15.39
C GLU A 25 24.72 41.03 -14.61
N GLU A 26 24.72 41.16 -13.29
CA GLU A 26 25.92 40.95 -12.48
C GLU A 26 26.27 39.44 -12.39
N GLN A 27 27.54 39.08 -12.58
CA GLN A 27 28.04 37.70 -12.45
C GLN A 27 28.88 37.57 -11.17
N PRO A 28 28.88 36.41 -10.48
CA PRO A 28 28.25 35.14 -10.86
C PRO A 28 26.73 35.08 -10.62
N VAL A 29 26.19 35.91 -9.73
CA VAL A 29 24.76 35.96 -9.37
C VAL A 29 24.22 37.37 -9.55
N CYS A 30 23.17 37.55 -10.36
CA CYS A 30 22.60 38.87 -10.54
C CYS A 30 21.88 39.35 -9.26
N LYS A 31 21.89 40.66 -9.02
CA LYS A 31 21.38 41.30 -7.79
C LYS A 31 19.95 40.92 -7.45
N ARG A 32 19.12 40.65 -8.46
CA ARG A 32 17.73 40.22 -8.27
C ARG A 32 17.60 38.76 -7.85
N CYS A 33 18.41 37.85 -8.40
CA CYS A 33 18.45 36.47 -7.93
C CYS A 33 19.01 36.39 -6.51
N LEU A 34 20.01 37.22 -6.19
CA LEU A 34 20.57 37.32 -4.84
C LEU A 34 19.50 37.76 -3.81
N ASN A 35 18.81 38.87 -4.07
CA ASN A 35 17.80 39.40 -3.15
C ASN A 35 16.60 38.46 -2.96
N LEU A 36 16.24 37.69 -4.00
CA LEU A 36 15.11 36.75 -3.96
C LEU A 36 15.53 35.32 -3.60
N ARG A 37 16.82 35.08 -3.28
CA ARG A 37 17.41 33.77 -2.99
C ARG A 37 17.05 32.70 -4.04
N LEU A 38 17.17 33.06 -5.31
CA LEU A 38 16.90 32.18 -6.45
C LEU A 38 18.19 31.64 -7.06
N SER A 39 18.17 30.39 -7.54
CA SER A 39 19.24 29.84 -8.40
C SER A 39 19.45 30.74 -9.62
N CYS A 40 20.67 31.25 -9.80
CA CYS A 40 21.03 32.15 -10.91
C CYS A 40 21.81 31.37 -11.96
N GLU A 41 21.13 30.95 -13.01
CA GLU A 41 21.72 30.13 -14.07
C GLU A 41 22.01 30.95 -15.32
N TRP A 42 23.17 30.74 -15.93
CA TRP A 42 23.59 31.38 -17.17
C TRP A 42 23.71 30.32 -18.28
N GLY A 43 23.49 30.70 -19.54
CA GLY A 43 23.66 29.80 -20.69
C GLY A 43 22.55 28.75 -20.93
N VAL A 44 21.57 28.60 -20.03
CA VAL A 44 20.48 27.62 -20.20
C VAL A 44 19.38 28.16 -21.15
N PRO A 45 19.05 27.49 -22.27
CA PRO A 45 17.99 27.92 -23.19
C PRO A 45 16.59 27.79 -22.55
N VAL A 46 15.84 28.90 -22.53
CA VAL A 46 14.47 28.94 -21.96
C VAL A 46 13.46 28.45 -23.00
N LYS A 47 12.91 27.23 -22.84
CA LYS A 47 11.79 26.74 -23.65
C LYS A 47 10.52 27.53 -23.34
N ARG A 48 9.89 28.14 -24.35
CA ARG A 48 8.64 28.94 -24.22
C ARG A 48 7.43 28.00 -24.08
N GLY A 49 7.01 27.70 -22.85
CA GLY A 49 5.70 27.07 -22.60
C GLY A 49 4.57 28.08 -22.83
N ARG A 50 3.53 27.70 -23.61
CA ARG A 50 2.31 28.49 -23.76
C ARG A 50 1.55 28.49 -22.42
N SER A 51 1.21 29.68 -21.95
CA SER A 51 0.52 29.91 -20.67
C SER A 51 -0.96 29.56 -20.82
N ALA A 52 -1.45 28.52 -20.14
CA ALA A 52 -2.88 28.34 -19.89
C ALA A 52 -3.22 29.03 -18.56
N GLN A 53 -4.23 29.88 -18.56
CA GLN A 53 -4.72 30.56 -17.36
C GLN A 53 -5.45 29.56 -16.46
N ILE A 54 -5.07 29.50 -15.19
CA ILE A 54 -5.80 28.80 -14.14
C ILE A 54 -7.08 29.62 -13.86
N ARG A 55 -8.26 29.09 -14.16
CA ARG A 55 -9.54 29.66 -13.71
C ARG A 55 -9.90 29.01 -12.37
N HIS A 56 -10.07 29.83 -11.34
CA HIS A 56 -10.70 29.43 -10.09
C HIS A 56 -12.17 29.04 -10.38
N LEU A 57 -12.55 27.82 -10.02
CA LEU A 57 -13.94 27.37 -10.05
C LEU A 57 -14.67 27.98 -8.84
N GLN A 58 -15.74 28.71 -9.10
CA GLN A 58 -16.71 29.11 -8.06
C GLN A 58 -17.80 28.04 -7.91
N PRO A 59 -18.36 27.84 -6.70
CA PRO A 59 -19.49 26.93 -6.49
C PRO A 59 -20.77 27.44 -7.17
N ALA A 60 -21.57 26.51 -7.72
CA ALA A 60 -22.88 26.80 -8.31
C ALA A 60 -23.96 27.04 -7.24
N PRO A 61 -25.01 27.83 -7.53
CA PRO A 61 -26.05 28.19 -6.57
C PRO A 61 -27.06 27.06 -6.35
N THR A 62 -27.55 26.99 -5.11
CA THR A 62 -28.62 26.11 -4.62
C THR A 62 -29.94 26.36 -5.35
N SER A 63 -30.57 25.29 -5.85
CA SER A 63 -31.97 25.29 -6.27
C SER A 63 -32.74 24.21 -5.49
N SER A 64 -33.85 24.68 -4.94
CA SER A 64 -34.86 24.10 -4.05
C SER A 64 -35.54 22.80 -4.53
N GLU A 65 -35.85 21.95 -3.54
CA GLU A 65 -36.77 20.80 -3.58
C GLU A 65 -38.20 21.16 -4.02
N PRO A 66 -38.97 20.15 -4.44
CA PRO A 66 -40.37 20.06 -4.03
C PRO A 66 -40.67 18.76 -3.26
N GLN A 67 -41.50 18.96 -2.23
CA GLN A 67 -42.04 18.04 -1.24
C GLN A 67 -43.04 17.05 -1.86
N LEU A 68 -43.13 15.83 -1.30
CA LEU A 68 -44.35 15.03 -1.33
C LEU A 68 -44.54 14.31 0.01
N GLU A 69 -45.62 14.65 0.69
CA GLU A 69 -46.08 14.12 1.97
C GLU A 69 -46.75 12.75 1.85
N GLY A 70 -46.62 11.94 2.91
CA GLY A 70 -47.72 11.16 3.49
C GLY A 70 -47.97 9.76 2.92
N PHE A 71 -47.73 8.73 3.75
CA PHE A 71 -48.75 7.80 4.28
C PHE A 71 -48.05 6.67 5.05
N TRP A 72 -48.14 6.70 6.38
CA TRP A 72 -47.82 5.60 7.28
C TRP A 72 -49.13 5.01 7.81
N PRO A 73 -49.23 3.69 7.99
CA PRO A 73 -50.05 3.13 9.04
C PRO A 73 -49.15 2.51 10.13
N THR A 74 -49.36 3.02 11.34
CA THR A 74 -48.95 2.47 12.62
C THR A 74 -49.84 1.29 13.00
N SER A 75 -49.27 0.24 13.59
CA SER A 75 -49.92 -0.51 14.69
C SER A 75 -48.94 -1.40 15.45
N ASP A 76 -48.67 -0.97 16.67
CA ASP A 76 -48.65 -1.69 17.95
C ASP A 76 -47.85 -2.98 18.21
N ALA A 77 -47.31 -2.93 19.44
CA ALA A 77 -46.49 -3.89 20.15
C ALA A 77 -47.28 -5.13 20.64
N GLY A 78 -46.54 -6.23 20.80
CA GLY A 78 -47.01 -7.45 21.45
C GLY A 78 -45.82 -8.27 21.93
N ASP A 79 -45.51 -8.10 23.21
CA ASP A 79 -44.60 -8.84 24.09
C ASP A 79 -44.89 -10.35 24.09
N LEU A 80 -43.87 -11.22 23.99
CA LEU A 80 -43.87 -12.58 24.56
C LEU A 80 -42.43 -13.09 24.73
N THR A 81 -42.10 -13.30 26.00
CA THR A 81 -40.95 -13.97 26.61
C THR A 81 -40.91 -15.48 26.40
N ASP A 82 -39.70 -16.04 26.56
CA ASP A 82 -39.33 -17.41 26.92
C ASP A 82 -39.78 -18.57 26.03
N LEU A 83 -38.79 -19.32 25.53
CA LEU A 83 -38.73 -20.77 25.70
C LEU A 83 -37.28 -21.26 25.55
N ASP A 84 -36.75 -21.63 26.70
CA ASP A 84 -35.53 -22.39 26.96
C ASP A 84 -35.69 -23.84 26.45
N LEU A 85 -34.64 -24.42 25.86
CA LEU A 85 -34.48 -25.87 25.70
C LEU A 85 -33.03 -26.19 25.32
N ASP A 86 -32.23 -26.36 26.38
CA ASP A 86 -31.08 -27.26 26.45
C ASP A 86 -31.40 -28.63 25.82
N LEU A 87 -30.41 -29.25 25.16
CA LEU A 87 -30.14 -30.68 25.27
C LEU A 87 -28.80 -31.09 24.59
N ASP A 88 -27.86 -31.39 25.49
CA ASP A 88 -26.89 -32.49 25.49
C ASP A 88 -25.86 -32.68 24.36
N ILE A 89 -24.64 -32.30 24.72
CA ILE A 89 -23.39 -32.93 24.34
C ILE A 89 -23.30 -34.29 25.06
N GLN A 90 -22.94 -35.36 24.36
CA GLN A 90 -21.99 -36.35 24.91
C GLN A 90 -21.14 -37.05 23.83
N PRO A 91 -19.93 -37.49 24.21
CA PRO A 91 -18.79 -37.69 23.31
C PRO A 91 -18.54 -39.17 23.01
N ASN A 92 -17.85 -39.48 21.91
CA ASN A 92 -17.15 -40.75 21.80
C ASN A 92 -15.81 -40.60 21.08
N ALA A 93 -14.75 -40.87 21.83
CA ALA A 93 -13.43 -41.29 21.36
C ALA A 93 -13.54 -42.78 20.90
N LEU A 94 -12.69 -43.41 20.09
CA LEU A 94 -11.23 -43.40 19.89
C LEU A 94 -10.91 -44.10 18.55
N LEU A 95 -9.66 -43.90 18.11
CA LEU A 95 -8.76 -44.82 17.37
C LEU A 95 -8.32 -44.42 15.94
N PRO A 96 -7.07 -44.78 15.57
CA PRO A 96 -6.10 -43.82 15.07
C PRO A 96 -5.58 -44.16 13.66
N GLY A 97 -4.84 -43.21 13.11
CA GLY A 97 -3.76 -43.51 12.18
C GLY A 97 -4.14 -43.47 10.71
N PHE A 98 -3.96 -42.31 10.10
CA PHE A 98 -3.46 -42.23 8.72
C PHE A 98 -2.47 -41.07 8.65
N SER A 99 -1.20 -41.41 8.43
CA SER A 99 -0.19 -40.45 7.98
C SER A 99 -0.62 -39.88 6.62
N PRO A 100 -0.56 -38.57 6.37
CA PRO A 100 -0.87 -38.07 5.03
C PRO A 100 0.30 -38.36 4.10
N ALA A 101 0.00 -39.13 3.06
CA ALA A 101 0.84 -39.32 1.90
C ALA A 101 1.22 -37.96 1.28
N SER A 102 2.50 -37.79 1.06
CA SER A 102 3.14 -36.72 0.31
C SER A 102 2.82 -36.86 -1.19
N TRP A 103 2.25 -35.82 -1.82
CA TRP A 103 2.07 -35.71 -3.28
C TRP A 103 2.02 -34.23 -3.71
N PRO A 104 2.36 -33.90 -4.97
CA PRO A 104 3.59 -33.17 -5.25
C PRO A 104 3.36 -31.73 -5.76
N GLY A 105 4.30 -30.85 -5.44
CA GLY A 105 4.53 -29.59 -6.13
C GLY A 105 6.03 -29.39 -6.29
N ASP A 106 6.50 -29.46 -7.54
CA ASP A 106 7.82 -29.10 -8.07
C ASP A 106 8.99 -29.05 -7.08
N ALA A 107 9.58 -30.23 -6.83
CA ALA A 107 10.92 -30.35 -6.27
C ALA A 107 11.91 -30.66 -7.39
N VAL A 108 12.78 -29.70 -7.72
CA VAL A 108 14.05 -30.03 -8.39
C VAL A 108 14.93 -30.70 -7.33
N THR A 109 15.09 -32.01 -7.44
CA THR A 109 15.97 -32.82 -6.59
C THR A 109 17.43 -32.50 -6.91
N LEU A 110 18.16 -31.94 -5.94
CA LEU A 110 19.62 -32.02 -5.90
C LEU A 110 20.00 -33.14 -4.93
N ASP A 111 20.49 -34.25 -5.48
CA ASP A 111 21.08 -35.33 -4.70
C ASP A 111 22.33 -34.85 -3.96
N VAL A 112 22.34 -34.95 -2.63
CA VAL A 112 23.53 -34.73 -1.80
C VAL A 112 23.92 -36.06 -1.17
N VAL A 113 25.04 -36.61 -1.61
CA VAL A 113 25.77 -37.70 -0.96
C VAL A 113 26.66 -37.11 0.14
N PRO A 114 26.75 -37.70 1.35
CA PRO A 114 27.53 -37.12 2.44
C PRO A 114 29.00 -37.58 2.39
N GLN A 115 29.95 -36.66 2.22
CA GLN A 115 31.35 -36.87 2.64
C GLN A 115 31.97 -35.58 3.24
N LEU A 116 32.83 -35.81 4.26
CA LEU A 116 33.49 -34.90 5.21
C LEU A 116 34.60 -33.98 4.59
N PRO A 117 35.23 -33.04 5.35
CA PRO A 117 35.37 -31.64 4.96
C PRO A 117 36.65 -31.33 4.17
N ALA A 118 36.53 -30.47 3.16
CA ALA A 118 37.67 -29.81 2.52
C ALA A 118 37.45 -28.29 2.48
N PHE A 119 38.39 -27.56 3.07
CA PHE A 119 38.51 -26.10 3.07
C PHE A 119 38.58 -25.55 1.63
N PHE A 120 37.64 -24.68 1.25
CA PHE A 120 37.79 -23.75 0.12
C PHE A 120 37.08 -22.39 0.42
N PRO A 121 37.59 -21.26 -0.12
CA PRO A 121 37.26 -19.89 0.29
C PRO A 121 35.91 -19.40 -0.28
N PRO A 122 35.34 -18.26 0.19
CA PRO A 122 33.95 -17.92 -0.07
C PRO A 122 33.75 -17.41 -1.51
N THR A 123 33.07 -18.20 -2.34
CA THR A 123 32.45 -17.74 -3.59
C THR A 123 31.08 -17.13 -3.32
N ALA A 124 30.81 -15.98 -3.95
CA ALA A 124 29.55 -15.23 -3.87
C ALA A 124 28.33 -16.12 -4.18
N PRO A 125 27.16 -15.88 -3.55
CA PRO A 125 25.97 -16.69 -3.77
C PRO A 125 25.47 -16.53 -5.21
N ALA A 126 25.29 -17.65 -5.90
CA ALA A 126 24.67 -17.71 -7.22
C ALA A 126 23.19 -17.29 -7.12
N GLY A 127 22.75 -16.41 -8.00
CA GLY A 127 21.36 -15.95 -8.07
C GLY A 127 20.40 -17.09 -8.44
N ILE A 128 19.33 -17.24 -7.66
CA ILE A 128 18.21 -18.12 -7.97
C ILE A 128 17.53 -17.59 -9.25
N PRO A 129 17.24 -18.42 -10.27
CA PRO A 129 16.53 -17.96 -11.46
C PRO A 129 15.14 -17.46 -11.05
N THR A 130 14.85 -16.18 -11.32
CA THR A 130 13.50 -15.65 -11.16
C THR A 130 12.59 -16.35 -12.17
N PRO A 131 11.45 -16.94 -11.77
CA PRO A 131 10.57 -17.62 -12.71
C PRO A 131 9.96 -16.56 -13.64
N LEU A 132 10.48 -16.49 -14.87
CA LEU A 132 9.82 -15.78 -15.96
C LEU A 132 8.56 -16.59 -16.30
N TYR A 133 7.40 -15.96 -16.16
CA TYR A 133 6.13 -16.62 -16.50
C TYR A 133 6.11 -17.04 -17.98
N PRO A 134 5.40 -18.13 -18.34
CA PRO A 134 5.36 -18.62 -19.72
C PRO A 134 4.92 -17.50 -20.67
N PRO A 135 5.51 -17.42 -21.87
CA PRO A 135 5.08 -16.43 -22.85
C PRO A 135 3.61 -16.66 -23.19
N LEU A 136 2.78 -15.61 -23.08
CA LEU A 136 1.50 -15.54 -23.77
C LEU A 136 1.79 -15.85 -25.25
N SER A 137 1.07 -16.82 -25.83
CA SER A 137 1.33 -17.41 -27.15
C SER A 137 1.82 -16.37 -28.19
N THR A 138 2.93 -16.70 -28.85
CA THR A 138 3.75 -15.83 -29.68
C THR A 138 3.02 -15.25 -30.90
N ASN A 139 2.88 -13.92 -30.93
CA ASN A 139 3.47 -13.01 -31.93
C ASN A 139 2.78 -11.64 -31.82
N LYS A 140 3.52 -10.63 -31.37
CA LYS A 140 3.08 -9.23 -31.21
C LYS A 140 1.79 -9.11 -30.37
N ILE A 141 1.92 -8.81 -29.08
CA ILE A 141 0.79 -8.22 -28.36
C ILE A 141 0.59 -6.82 -28.94
N VAL A 142 -0.16 -6.70 -30.03
CA VAL A 142 -0.86 -5.46 -30.34
C VAL A 142 -1.94 -5.41 -29.28
N CYS A 143 -1.67 -4.69 -28.20
CA CYS A 143 -2.71 -4.40 -27.23
C CYS A 143 -3.88 -3.78 -28.01
N ALA A 144 -5.12 -4.16 -27.70
CA ALA A 144 -6.32 -3.63 -28.37
C ALA A 144 -6.40 -2.08 -28.30
N ASN A 145 -5.59 -1.48 -27.43
CA ASN A 145 -5.40 -0.05 -27.22
C ASN A 145 -4.37 0.65 -28.15
N SER A 146 -3.89 -0.01 -29.20
CA SER A 146 -2.89 0.51 -30.18
C SER A 146 -1.48 0.78 -29.61
N LEU A 147 -1.17 0.33 -28.39
CA LEU A 147 0.19 0.41 -27.83
C LEU A 147 1.08 -0.66 -28.46
N SER A 148 2.20 -0.27 -29.06
CA SER A 148 3.23 -1.19 -29.55
C SER A 148 4.28 -1.44 -28.46
N LEU A 149 4.31 -2.67 -27.93
CA LEU A 149 5.29 -3.07 -26.92
C LEU A 149 6.66 -3.32 -27.56
N THR A 150 7.72 -2.74 -26.99
CA THR A 150 9.11 -3.03 -27.36
C THR A 150 9.56 -4.38 -26.79
N GLU A 151 10.70 -4.92 -27.23
CA GLU A 151 11.26 -6.16 -26.65
C GLU A 151 11.49 -6.03 -25.13
N HIS A 152 11.92 -4.86 -24.67
CA HIS A 152 12.08 -4.60 -23.24
C HIS A 152 10.73 -4.62 -22.51
N ASP A 153 9.69 -4.05 -23.11
CA ASP A 153 8.35 -4.03 -22.52
C ASP A 153 7.79 -5.44 -22.35
N HIS A 154 8.04 -6.34 -23.30
CA HIS A 154 7.63 -7.75 -23.15
C HIS A 154 8.31 -8.41 -21.94
N LYS A 155 9.61 -8.14 -21.71
CA LYS A 155 10.33 -8.66 -20.55
C LYS A 155 9.78 -8.11 -19.24
N TYR A 156 9.48 -6.81 -19.19
CA TYR A 156 8.88 -6.18 -18.01
C TYR A 156 7.48 -6.73 -17.73
N PHE A 157 6.67 -6.88 -18.75
CA PHE A 157 5.33 -7.47 -18.61
C PHE A 157 5.42 -8.90 -18.08
N GLN A 158 6.26 -9.76 -18.66
CA GLN A 158 6.49 -11.14 -18.18
C GLN A 158 7.05 -11.22 -16.76
N TYR A 159 7.78 -10.20 -16.31
CA TYR A 159 8.32 -10.14 -14.96
C TYR A 159 7.29 -9.69 -13.91
N PHE A 160 6.29 -8.89 -14.28
CA PHE A 160 5.34 -8.29 -13.33
C PHE A 160 4.72 -9.28 -12.32
N PRO A 161 4.32 -10.51 -12.70
CA PRO A 161 3.81 -11.50 -11.73
C PRO A 161 4.80 -11.86 -10.61
N SER A 162 6.10 -11.73 -10.87
CA SER A 162 7.19 -12.00 -9.93
C SER A 162 7.69 -10.74 -9.21
N SER A 163 7.01 -9.60 -9.39
CA SER A 163 7.43 -8.33 -8.80
C SER A 163 7.20 -8.26 -7.29
N SER A 164 7.95 -7.38 -6.64
CA SER A 164 7.90 -7.15 -5.19
C SER A 164 6.51 -6.71 -4.71
N ILE A 165 5.73 -5.97 -5.51
CA ILE A 165 4.37 -5.55 -5.14
C ILE A 165 3.40 -6.74 -5.11
N VAL A 166 3.50 -7.67 -6.06
CA VAL A 166 2.68 -8.89 -6.08
C VAL A 166 3.03 -9.75 -4.87
N TYR A 167 4.33 -9.91 -4.59
CA TYR A 167 4.80 -10.62 -3.41
C TYR A 167 4.32 -9.98 -2.10
N TYR A 168 4.26 -8.65 -2.01
CA TYR A 168 3.86 -7.92 -0.79
C TYR A 168 2.48 -8.37 -0.27
N TYR A 169 1.49 -8.51 -1.17
CA TYR A 169 0.12 -8.91 -0.81
C TYR A 169 -0.06 -10.43 -0.65
N MET A 170 0.88 -11.25 -1.13
CA MET A 170 0.97 -12.71 -0.96
C MET A 170 -0.25 -13.55 -1.37
N LYS A 171 -1.26 -13.02 -2.05
CA LYS A 171 -2.32 -13.87 -2.62
C LYS A 171 -1.74 -14.67 -3.80
N GLY A 172 -2.19 -15.91 -3.98
CA GLY A 172 -1.79 -16.72 -5.13
C GLY A 172 -2.05 -15.98 -6.44
N TRP A 173 -1.06 -15.99 -7.35
CA TRP A 173 -1.09 -15.14 -8.56
C TRP A 173 -2.39 -15.27 -9.34
N ASN A 174 -2.76 -16.50 -9.73
CA ASN A 174 -3.92 -16.81 -10.58
C ASN A 174 -5.24 -16.24 -10.04
N TRP A 175 -5.30 -16.02 -8.72
CA TRP A 175 -6.48 -15.58 -7.99
C TRP A 175 -6.20 -14.28 -7.22
N SER A 176 -5.40 -13.41 -7.82
CA SER A 176 -5.10 -12.07 -7.30
C SER A 176 -5.71 -10.98 -8.17
N SER A 177 -5.98 -9.82 -7.57
CA SER A 177 -6.44 -8.64 -8.31
C SER A 177 -5.39 -8.12 -9.29
N PHE A 178 -4.11 -8.37 -9.04
CA PHE A 178 -3.03 -8.09 -9.99
C PHE A 178 -3.09 -8.98 -11.23
N CYS A 179 -3.41 -10.26 -11.10
CA CYS A 179 -3.62 -11.15 -12.25
C CYS A 179 -4.83 -10.72 -13.06
N TYR A 180 -5.93 -10.35 -12.41
CA TYR A 180 -7.07 -9.74 -13.11
C TYR A 180 -6.64 -8.53 -13.92
N LEU A 181 -5.94 -7.56 -13.31
CA LEU A 181 -5.43 -6.37 -14.01
C LEU A 181 -4.52 -6.73 -15.19
N TYR A 182 -3.66 -7.73 -14.99
CA TYR A 182 -2.66 -8.19 -15.96
C TYR A 182 -3.29 -8.86 -17.19
N GLU A 183 -4.26 -9.75 -17.00
CA GLU A 183 -4.87 -10.53 -18.09
C GLU A 183 -6.01 -9.80 -18.79
N GLY A 184 -6.77 -8.97 -18.05
CA GLY A 184 -7.92 -8.24 -18.59
C GLY A 184 -7.60 -6.77 -18.90
N PRO A 185 -7.75 -5.85 -17.94
CA PRO A 185 -7.59 -4.41 -18.16
C PRO A 185 -6.30 -3.96 -18.84
N ALA A 186 -5.16 -4.63 -18.63
CA ALA A 186 -3.91 -4.26 -19.29
C ALA A 186 -3.97 -4.44 -20.82
N ALA A 187 -4.66 -5.47 -21.30
CA ALA A 187 -4.78 -5.75 -22.74
C ALA A 187 -5.59 -4.67 -23.48
N THR A 188 -6.55 -4.04 -22.79
CA THR A 188 -7.53 -3.10 -23.37
C THR A 188 -7.31 -1.64 -22.95
N ASN A 189 -6.59 -1.37 -21.86
CA ASN A 189 -6.32 -0.01 -21.37
C ASN A 189 -4.83 0.31 -21.37
N LYS A 190 -4.42 1.28 -22.21
CA LYS A 190 -3.01 1.65 -22.37
C LYS A 190 -2.38 2.24 -21.10
N VAL A 191 -3.17 2.90 -20.26
CA VAL A 191 -2.66 3.52 -19.03
C VAL A 191 -2.34 2.42 -18.01
N ILE A 192 -3.23 1.44 -17.85
CA ILE A 192 -2.97 0.27 -16.99
C ILE A 192 -1.74 -0.50 -17.48
N MET A 193 -1.65 -0.78 -18.79
CA MET A 193 -0.46 -1.43 -19.36
C MET A 193 0.82 -0.66 -19.05
N ARG A 194 0.84 0.65 -19.27
CA ARG A 194 2.00 1.49 -18.91
C ARG A 194 2.32 1.45 -17.42
N MET A 195 1.32 1.46 -16.55
CA MET A 195 1.55 1.39 -15.11
C MET A 195 2.16 0.05 -14.69
N ILE A 196 1.68 -1.07 -15.25
CA ILE A 196 2.28 -2.39 -15.05
C ILE A 196 3.73 -2.41 -15.52
N LEU A 197 4.02 -1.90 -16.72
CA LEU A 197 5.38 -1.79 -17.24
C LEU A 197 6.26 -0.88 -16.37
N ALA A 198 5.71 0.21 -15.85
CA ALA A 198 6.42 1.14 -14.99
C ALA A 198 6.83 0.47 -13.67
N LEU A 199 5.88 -0.20 -13.00
CA LEU A 199 6.14 -0.94 -11.76
C LEU A 199 7.17 -2.05 -12.00
N ALA A 200 6.99 -2.86 -13.04
CA ALA A 200 7.87 -3.98 -13.34
C ALA A 200 9.29 -3.52 -13.73
N ALA A 201 9.44 -2.52 -14.59
CA ALA A 201 10.75 -2.05 -15.03
C ALA A 201 11.54 -1.42 -13.87
N SER A 202 10.89 -0.62 -13.03
CA SER A 202 11.51 -0.02 -11.84
C SER A 202 11.88 -1.09 -10.81
N ASP A 203 11.05 -2.10 -10.60
CA ASP A 203 11.34 -3.22 -9.69
C ASP A 203 12.49 -4.10 -10.22
N MET A 204 12.49 -4.46 -11.50
CA MET A 204 13.61 -5.20 -12.11
C MET A 204 14.94 -4.46 -12.00
N HIS A 205 14.93 -3.13 -12.16
CA HIS A 205 16.12 -2.33 -11.95
C HIS A 205 16.62 -2.41 -10.50
N ARG A 206 15.70 -2.25 -9.56
CA ARG A 206 15.95 -2.29 -8.11
C ARG A 206 16.52 -3.62 -7.64
N GLU A 207 15.99 -4.72 -8.18
CA GLU A 207 16.47 -6.09 -7.90
C GLU A 207 17.78 -6.42 -8.66
N GLY A 208 18.31 -5.50 -9.48
CA GLY A 208 19.55 -5.71 -10.23
C GLY A 208 19.45 -6.76 -11.34
N LEU A 209 18.23 -7.08 -11.79
CA LEU A 209 17.97 -8.15 -12.76
C LEU A 209 18.28 -7.76 -14.21
N VAL A 210 18.55 -6.48 -14.47
CA VAL A 210 18.87 -5.96 -15.81
C VAL A 210 20.28 -5.38 -15.83
N ILE A 211 21.14 -5.95 -16.68
CA ILE A 211 22.53 -5.50 -16.83
C ILE A 211 22.56 -4.12 -17.47
N ARG A 212 23.21 -3.17 -16.79
CA ARG A 212 23.43 -1.82 -17.30
C ARG A 212 24.35 -1.86 -18.52
N SER A 213 23.83 -1.42 -19.66
CA SER A 213 24.64 -1.15 -20.85
C SER A 213 25.06 0.33 -20.89
N PRO A 214 26.37 0.66 -20.87
CA PRO A 214 26.82 2.05 -20.92
C PRO A 214 26.23 2.81 -22.11
N GLY A 215 25.71 4.02 -21.86
CA GLY A 215 25.14 4.88 -22.90
C GLY A 215 23.72 4.52 -23.39
N ARG A 216 23.10 3.46 -22.86
CA ARG A 216 21.69 3.12 -23.12
C ARG A 216 20.80 3.44 -21.92
N PRO A 217 19.49 3.72 -22.14
CA PRO A 217 18.55 3.86 -21.05
C PRO A 217 18.51 2.60 -20.18
N THR A 218 18.44 2.80 -18.87
CA THR A 218 18.31 1.73 -17.88
C THR A 218 16.85 1.27 -17.75
N ALA A 219 16.63 0.14 -17.06
CA ALA A 219 15.28 -0.28 -16.71
C ALA A 219 14.54 0.75 -15.85
N GLU A 220 15.25 1.49 -14.99
CA GLU A 220 14.68 2.63 -14.25
C GLU A 220 14.21 3.75 -15.20
N ASP A 221 15.01 4.08 -16.21
CA ASP A 221 14.64 5.10 -17.21
C ASP A 221 13.39 4.67 -17.98
N HIS A 222 13.26 3.38 -18.32
CA HIS A 222 12.05 2.83 -18.93
C HIS A 222 10.85 2.91 -17.97
N GLY A 223 11.04 2.59 -16.69
CA GLY A 223 10.00 2.70 -15.66
C GLY A 223 9.47 4.12 -15.52
N ARG A 224 10.37 5.10 -15.36
CA ARG A 224 10.05 6.54 -15.29
C ARG A 224 9.39 7.05 -16.57
N TYR A 225 9.82 6.55 -17.74
CA TYR A 225 9.23 6.89 -19.03
C TYR A 225 7.77 6.44 -19.11
N HIS A 226 7.48 5.18 -18.80
CA HIS A 226 6.12 4.64 -18.84
C HIS A 226 5.22 5.31 -17.79
N TYR A 227 5.73 5.54 -16.58
CA TYR A 227 5.01 6.28 -15.55
C TYR A 227 4.63 7.69 -16.00
N SER A 228 5.58 8.43 -16.56
CA SER A 228 5.35 9.81 -17.05
C SER A 228 4.30 9.85 -18.16
N LEU A 229 4.31 8.87 -19.07
CA LEU A 229 3.31 8.74 -20.12
C LEU A 229 1.94 8.33 -19.56
N ALA A 230 1.90 7.42 -18.60
CA ALA A 230 0.66 7.01 -17.93
C ALA A 230 -0.03 8.21 -17.26
N VAL A 231 0.71 9.01 -16.49
CA VAL A 231 0.18 10.23 -15.86
C VAL A 231 -0.34 11.23 -16.90
N LYS A 232 0.38 11.42 -18.00
CA LYS A 232 -0.03 12.32 -19.08
C LYS A 232 -1.30 11.84 -19.77
N GLU A 233 -1.37 10.57 -20.13
CA GLU A 233 -2.51 9.98 -20.82
C GLU A 233 -3.74 9.88 -19.91
N PHE A 234 -3.54 9.57 -18.63
CA PHE A 234 -4.62 9.55 -17.64
C PHE A 234 -5.24 10.93 -17.45
N ARG A 235 -4.42 11.98 -17.34
CA ARG A 235 -4.92 13.36 -17.29
C ARG A 235 -5.76 13.69 -18.52
N GLN A 236 -5.30 13.33 -19.71
CA GLN A 236 -6.06 13.54 -20.96
C GLN A 236 -7.38 12.79 -20.96
N LEU A 237 -7.40 11.55 -20.44
CA LEU A 237 -8.61 10.75 -20.31
C LEU A 237 -9.64 11.42 -19.39
N LEU A 238 -9.20 11.99 -18.26
CA LEU A 238 -10.05 12.71 -17.32
C LEU A 238 -10.53 14.07 -17.85
N GLU A 239 -9.71 14.77 -18.64
CA GLU A 239 -10.06 16.08 -19.22
C GLU A 239 -11.01 15.96 -20.43
N THR A 240 -11.14 14.78 -21.03
CA THR A 240 -11.98 14.58 -22.20
C THR A 240 -13.47 14.60 -21.80
N PRO A 241 -14.30 15.51 -22.32
CA PRO A 241 -15.71 15.60 -21.93
C PRO A 241 -16.46 14.31 -22.31
N ARG A 242 -17.00 13.63 -21.30
CA ARG A 242 -17.86 12.46 -21.48
C ARG A 242 -19.23 12.76 -20.91
N ARG A 243 -20.30 12.50 -21.69
CA ARG A 243 -21.68 12.76 -21.26
C ARG A 243 -22.10 11.84 -20.11
N ASN A 244 -21.70 10.58 -20.17
CA ASN A 244 -21.90 9.57 -19.13
C ASN A 244 -20.63 8.71 -19.03
N VAL A 245 -20.21 8.38 -17.81
CA VAL A 245 -19.11 7.43 -17.53
C VAL A 245 -19.74 6.19 -16.92
N SER A 246 -19.48 5.01 -17.50
CA SER A 246 -20.02 3.76 -16.96
C SER A 246 -19.34 3.37 -15.64
N ILE A 247 -19.94 2.48 -14.85
CA ILE A 247 -19.33 1.97 -13.62
C ILE A 247 -18.01 1.26 -13.94
N GLU A 248 -17.99 0.42 -14.98
CA GLU A 248 -16.77 -0.27 -15.45
C GLU A 248 -15.64 0.72 -15.79
N GLU A 249 -15.96 1.83 -16.47
CA GLU A 249 -14.97 2.87 -16.75
C GLU A 249 -14.45 3.52 -15.46
N LEU A 250 -15.32 3.75 -14.47
CA LEU A 250 -14.92 4.27 -13.15
C LEU A 250 -14.03 3.28 -12.40
N GLU A 251 -14.29 1.97 -12.47
CA GLU A 251 -13.42 0.95 -11.87
C GLU A 251 -12.03 0.95 -12.50
N ILE A 252 -11.95 1.11 -13.82
CA ILE A 252 -10.68 1.21 -14.55
C ILE A 252 -9.92 2.51 -14.21
N ILE A 253 -10.63 3.63 -14.07
CA ILE A 253 -10.06 4.88 -13.57
C ILE A 253 -9.51 4.67 -12.16
N PHE A 254 -10.29 4.06 -11.27
CA PHE A 254 -9.90 3.83 -9.88
C PHE A 254 -8.70 2.87 -9.77
N ALA A 255 -8.69 1.78 -10.54
CA ALA A 255 -7.55 0.87 -10.64
C ALA A 255 -6.28 1.59 -11.14
N THR A 256 -6.43 2.51 -12.10
CA THR A 256 -5.32 3.35 -12.57
C THR A 256 -4.77 4.23 -11.43
N MET A 257 -5.65 4.86 -10.64
CA MET A 257 -5.23 5.66 -9.49
C MET A 257 -4.52 4.82 -8.44
N PHE A 258 -5.02 3.62 -8.14
CA PHE A 258 -4.37 2.67 -7.25
C PHE A 258 -2.95 2.33 -7.71
N LEU A 259 -2.76 2.03 -8.99
CA LEU A 259 -1.42 1.75 -9.53
C LEU A 259 -0.50 2.97 -9.44
N MET A 260 -1.02 4.19 -9.65
CA MET A 260 -0.24 5.43 -9.51
C MET A 260 0.17 5.72 -8.07
N VAL A 261 -0.75 5.53 -7.11
CA VAL A 261 -0.47 5.60 -5.67
C VAL A 261 0.60 4.58 -5.30
N THR A 262 0.44 3.35 -5.77
CA THR A 262 1.40 2.26 -5.52
C THR A 262 2.78 2.58 -6.10
N TYR A 263 2.86 3.14 -7.31
CA TYR A 263 4.14 3.52 -7.91
C TYR A 263 4.84 4.62 -7.11
N GLU A 264 4.14 5.69 -6.73
CA GLU A 264 4.73 6.77 -5.93
C GLU A 264 5.09 6.33 -4.51
N TRP A 265 4.32 5.41 -3.93
CA TRP A 265 4.66 4.78 -2.66
C TRP A 265 5.99 4.02 -2.75
N GLN A 266 6.16 3.18 -3.78
CA GLN A 266 7.36 2.34 -3.91
C GLN A 266 8.60 3.07 -4.44
N PHE A 267 8.43 3.93 -5.43
CA PHE A 267 9.52 4.50 -6.25
C PHE A 267 9.54 6.03 -6.26
N GLY A 268 8.56 6.67 -5.60
CA GLY A 268 8.47 8.12 -5.54
C GLY A 268 9.61 8.73 -4.72
N HIS A 269 10.10 9.88 -5.20
CA HIS A 269 11.16 10.65 -4.53
C HIS A 269 10.61 11.70 -3.56
N SER A 270 9.29 11.85 -3.48
CA SER A 270 8.62 12.86 -2.65
C SER A 270 7.23 12.42 -2.25
N VAL A 271 6.95 12.45 -0.95
CA VAL A 271 5.61 12.21 -0.38
C VAL A 271 4.55 13.18 -0.93
N ARG A 272 4.96 14.32 -1.52
CA ARG A 272 4.02 15.25 -2.16
C ARG A 272 3.41 14.70 -3.44
N HIS A 273 4.17 13.93 -4.21
CA HIS A 273 3.61 13.30 -5.41
C HIS A 273 2.58 12.24 -5.03
N LEU A 274 2.87 11.45 -3.99
CA LEU A 274 1.89 10.54 -3.38
C LEU A 274 0.64 11.31 -2.92
N GLN A 275 0.81 12.43 -2.21
CA GLN A 275 -0.30 13.28 -1.75
C GLN A 275 -1.19 13.77 -2.91
N LEU A 276 -0.62 14.11 -4.07
CA LEU A 276 -1.39 14.53 -5.24
C LEU A 276 -2.31 13.42 -5.75
N HIS A 277 -1.83 12.17 -5.78
CA HIS A 277 -2.68 11.03 -6.18
C HIS A 277 -3.74 10.72 -5.13
N LEU A 278 -3.40 10.78 -3.84
CA LEU A 278 -4.37 10.62 -2.73
C LEU A 278 -5.46 11.70 -2.79
N HIS A 279 -5.10 12.95 -3.11
CA HIS A 279 -6.08 14.02 -3.33
C HIS A 279 -6.98 13.72 -4.54
N GLY A 280 -6.40 13.19 -5.61
CA GLY A 280 -7.17 12.73 -6.76
C GLY A 280 -8.16 11.62 -6.39
N VAL A 281 -7.75 10.65 -5.56
CA VAL A 281 -8.62 9.57 -5.08
C VAL A 281 -9.79 10.18 -4.31
N ARG A 282 -9.52 11.11 -3.37
CA ARG A 282 -10.55 11.85 -2.65
C ARG A 282 -11.52 12.56 -3.61
N SER A 283 -11.02 13.31 -4.59
CA SER A 283 -11.88 14.00 -5.56
C SER A 283 -12.76 13.03 -6.35
N LEU A 284 -12.26 11.83 -6.68
CA LEU A 284 -13.04 10.80 -7.37
C LEU A 284 -14.15 10.24 -6.47
N LEU A 285 -13.86 9.99 -5.18
CA LEU A 285 -14.86 9.56 -4.19
C LEU A 285 -15.97 10.61 -3.99
N GLU A 286 -15.60 11.90 -3.97
CA GLU A 286 -16.56 13.01 -3.82
C GLU A 286 -17.44 13.19 -5.07
N SER A 287 -16.86 13.05 -6.25
CA SER A 287 -17.56 13.29 -7.52
C SER A 287 -18.37 12.09 -8.03
N HIS A 288 -17.99 10.87 -7.65
CA HIS A 288 -18.63 9.64 -8.13
C HIS A 288 -18.96 8.68 -6.98
N PRO A 289 -19.82 9.08 -6.01
CA PRO A 289 -20.20 8.25 -4.87
C PRO A 289 -20.85 6.93 -5.28
N GLN A 290 -21.43 6.85 -6.49
CA GLN A 290 -22.01 5.64 -7.05
C GLN A 290 -21.01 4.49 -7.24
N LEU A 291 -19.70 4.76 -7.28
CA LEU A 291 -18.67 3.72 -7.37
C LEU A 291 -18.63 2.87 -6.09
N PHE A 292 -18.96 3.47 -4.94
CA PHE A 292 -18.96 2.82 -3.63
C PHE A 292 -20.35 2.87 -3.03
N ARG A 293 -21.11 1.80 -3.26
CA ARG A 293 -22.45 1.59 -2.68
C ARG A 293 -22.38 0.44 -1.69
N LEU A 294 -23.24 0.50 -0.67
CA LEU A 294 -23.45 -0.66 0.19
C LEU A 294 -23.97 -1.81 -0.67
N LYS A 295 -23.15 -2.85 -0.77
CA LYS A 295 -23.50 -4.12 -1.39
C LYS A 295 -23.89 -5.05 -0.25
N ASP A 296 -25.11 -5.59 -0.26
CA ASP A 296 -25.45 -6.66 0.67
C ASP A 296 -24.73 -7.93 0.20
N ILE A 297 -23.64 -8.22 0.89
CA ILE A 297 -22.77 -9.35 0.63
C ILE A 297 -23.51 -10.68 0.78
N ASN A 298 -24.46 -10.75 1.71
CA ASN A 298 -25.23 -11.95 1.95
C ASN A 298 -26.20 -12.16 0.79
N ASP A 299 -26.87 -11.11 0.33
CA ASP A 299 -27.78 -11.20 -0.82
C ASP A 299 -27.03 -11.55 -2.12
N VAL A 300 -25.82 -11.02 -2.32
CA VAL A 300 -25.01 -11.33 -3.53
C VAL A 300 -24.59 -12.80 -3.59
N LEU A 301 -24.37 -13.47 -2.46
CA LEU A 301 -23.88 -14.85 -2.41
C LEU A 301 -24.98 -15.89 -2.14
N LEU A 302 -26.09 -15.48 -1.51
CA LEU A 302 -27.15 -16.37 -1.03
C LEU A 302 -28.49 -16.15 -1.72
N SER A 303 -28.62 -15.16 -2.61
CA SER A 303 -29.84 -15.04 -3.41
C SER A 303 -30.02 -16.32 -4.22
N PRO A 304 -31.12 -17.07 -4.03
CA PRO A 304 -31.44 -18.16 -4.94
C PRO A 304 -31.58 -17.56 -6.34
N GLU A 305 -31.02 -18.21 -7.36
CA GLU A 305 -31.29 -17.86 -8.76
C GLU A 305 -32.81 -17.82 -8.95
N SER A 306 -33.44 -16.64 -8.86
CA SER A 306 -34.88 -16.54 -9.00
C SER A 306 -35.19 -16.90 -10.44
N GLU A 307 -35.88 -18.03 -10.61
CA GLU A 307 -36.57 -18.51 -11.80
C GLU A 307 -36.22 -17.73 -13.07
N ALA A 308 -35.27 -18.29 -13.83
CA ALA A 308 -34.94 -17.82 -15.16
C ALA A 308 -36.19 -17.80 -16.05
N SER A 309 -36.83 -16.63 -16.14
CA SER A 309 -37.72 -16.32 -17.25
C SER A 309 -36.86 -16.30 -18.50
N THR A 310 -37.24 -17.17 -19.42
CA THR A 310 -36.58 -17.41 -20.70
C THR A 310 -36.71 -16.20 -21.61
N SER A 311 -35.70 -15.33 -21.64
CA SER A 311 -35.24 -14.59 -22.84
C SER A 311 -34.22 -13.53 -22.45
N ASP A 312 -33.16 -13.47 -23.24
CA ASP A 312 -32.04 -12.53 -23.24
C ASP A 312 -30.80 -12.90 -22.40
N GLU A 313 -29.67 -12.75 -23.07
CA GLU A 313 -28.33 -13.20 -22.72
C GLU A 313 -27.97 -12.92 -21.26
N ARG A 314 -27.61 -13.98 -20.52
CA ARG A 314 -27.16 -13.93 -19.12
C ARG A 314 -25.81 -13.21 -19.00
N THR A 315 -25.80 -11.88 -19.06
CA THR A 315 -24.84 -11.08 -18.30
C THR A 315 -25.44 -10.87 -16.91
N SER A 316 -25.30 -11.87 -16.03
CA SER A 316 -25.43 -11.58 -14.60
C SER A 316 -24.43 -10.46 -14.30
N SER A 317 -24.91 -9.30 -13.83
CA SER A 317 -24.00 -8.17 -13.58
C SER A 317 -23.02 -8.61 -12.48
N LYS A 318 -21.78 -8.92 -12.86
CA LYS A 318 -20.74 -9.31 -11.91
C LYS A 318 -20.59 -8.18 -10.89
N VAL A 319 -20.95 -8.43 -9.64
CA VAL A 319 -20.74 -7.46 -8.56
C VAL A 319 -19.24 -7.44 -8.27
N SER A 320 -18.55 -6.43 -8.80
CA SER A 320 -17.11 -6.23 -8.59
C SER A 320 -16.86 -5.65 -7.21
N PHE A 321 -15.94 -6.25 -6.44
CA PHE A 321 -15.47 -5.72 -5.14
C PHE A 321 -14.01 -5.24 -5.21
N ILE A 322 -13.48 -5.10 -6.44
CA ILE A 322 -12.10 -4.71 -6.71
C ILE A 322 -11.82 -3.28 -6.25
N PRO A 323 -12.70 -2.28 -6.52
CA PRO A 323 -12.49 -0.93 -6.01
C PRO A 323 -12.38 -0.87 -4.50
N GLU A 324 -13.16 -1.67 -3.76
CA GLU A 324 -13.13 -1.74 -2.30
C GLU A 324 -11.80 -2.26 -1.78
N GLN A 325 -11.26 -3.32 -2.39
CA GLN A 325 -9.93 -3.83 -2.05
C GLN A 325 -8.84 -2.79 -2.35
N PHE A 326 -8.88 -2.15 -3.50
CA PHE A 326 -7.90 -1.13 -3.85
C PHE A 326 -7.99 0.10 -2.94
N LEU A 327 -9.20 0.55 -2.58
CA LEU A 327 -9.37 1.66 -1.64
C LEU A 327 -8.81 1.30 -0.27
N LEU A 328 -9.09 0.09 0.24
CA LEU A 328 -8.53 -0.38 1.50
C LEU A 328 -7.00 -0.35 1.49
N TRP A 329 -6.37 -0.82 0.41
CA TRP A 329 -4.92 -0.79 0.28
C TRP A 329 -4.35 0.62 0.18
N ILE A 330 -5.04 1.55 -0.51
CA ILE A 330 -4.69 2.97 -0.52
C ILE A 330 -4.75 3.55 0.90
N LEU A 331 -5.76 3.19 1.69
CA LEU A 331 -5.88 3.65 3.08
C LEU A 331 -4.74 3.12 3.96
N TYR A 332 -4.27 1.90 3.75
CA TYR A 332 -3.09 1.38 4.45
C TYR A 332 -1.80 2.10 4.06
N ILE A 333 -1.65 2.45 2.77
CA ILE A 333 -0.53 3.27 2.28
C ILE A 333 -0.59 4.67 2.91
N ASP A 334 -1.75 5.32 2.90
CA ASP A 334 -1.99 6.62 3.54
C ASP A 334 -1.54 6.57 5.00
N ALA A 335 -2.09 5.64 5.81
CA ALA A 335 -1.76 5.49 7.22
C ALA A 335 -0.26 5.24 7.48
N SER A 336 0.42 4.50 6.61
CA SER A 336 1.85 4.18 6.75
C SER A 336 2.75 5.36 6.36
N SER A 337 2.31 6.18 5.41
CA SER A 337 3.06 7.34 4.93
C SER A 337 2.79 8.62 5.73
N ARG A 338 1.81 8.64 6.63
CA ARG A 338 1.53 9.79 7.54
C ARG A 338 2.77 10.22 8.34
N PRO A 339 3.50 9.32 9.05
CA PRO A 339 4.76 9.65 9.73
C PRO A 339 5.87 10.23 8.84
N MET A 340 5.82 9.98 7.52
CA MET A 340 6.83 10.45 6.58
C MET A 340 6.62 11.92 6.16
N GLY A 341 5.49 12.52 6.53
CA GLY A 341 5.19 13.93 6.25
C GLY A 341 4.04 14.16 5.27
N LEU A 342 3.11 13.21 5.10
CA LEU A 342 1.87 13.47 4.36
C LEU A 342 1.01 14.50 5.13
N PRO A 343 0.63 15.64 4.54
CA PRO A 343 -0.11 16.69 5.23
C PRO A 343 -1.58 16.35 5.45
N GLU A 344 -2.26 15.78 4.45
CA GLU A 344 -3.67 15.39 4.52
C GLU A 344 -3.82 13.88 4.68
N SER A 345 -4.96 13.44 5.17
CA SER A 345 -5.23 12.05 5.56
C SER A 345 -6.49 11.59 4.84
N LEU A 346 -6.34 10.61 3.95
CA LEU A 346 -7.50 10.01 3.28
C LEU A 346 -8.33 9.19 4.28
N ASN A 347 -7.68 8.59 5.28
CA ASN A 347 -8.36 7.91 6.38
C ASN A 347 -9.33 8.84 7.14
N ASP A 348 -8.91 10.07 7.43
CA ASP A 348 -9.79 11.04 8.10
C ASP A 348 -11.01 11.38 7.24
N TYR A 349 -10.81 11.55 5.93
CA TYR A 349 -11.91 11.82 4.99
C TYR A 349 -12.93 10.68 4.97
N VAL A 350 -12.49 9.42 4.83
CA VAL A 350 -13.44 8.29 4.73
C VAL A 350 -14.17 8.03 6.04
N LEU A 351 -13.53 8.23 7.19
CA LEU A 351 -14.16 8.09 8.51
C LEU A 351 -15.17 9.21 8.82
N GLN A 352 -14.94 10.41 8.30
CA GLN A 352 -15.89 11.54 8.42
C GLN A 352 -16.98 11.51 7.34
N SER A 353 -16.84 10.64 6.34
CA SER A 353 -17.82 10.51 5.26
C SER A 353 -19.13 9.94 5.78
N LYS A 354 -20.24 10.49 5.30
CA LYS A 354 -21.58 9.95 5.55
C LYS A 354 -21.88 8.69 4.73
N ASN A 355 -20.98 8.29 3.83
CA ASN A 355 -21.15 7.07 3.03
C ASN A 355 -20.56 5.85 3.77
N PRO A 356 -21.40 4.96 4.33
CA PRO A 356 -20.93 3.78 5.06
C PRO A 356 -20.15 2.79 4.18
N ALA A 357 -20.32 2.84 2.85
CA ALA A 357 -19.56 1.99 1.92
C ALA A 357 -18.06 2.34 1.88
N LEU A 358 -17.66 3.52 2.37
CA LEU A 358 -16.26 3.94 2.44
C LEU A 358 -15.60 3.57 3.77
N HIS A 359 -16.37 3.07 4.75
CA HIS A 359 -15.83 2.77 6.07
C HIS A 359 -14.75 1.67 5.99
N PRO A 360 -13.57 1.84 6.61
CA PRO A 360 -12.47 0.87 6.50
C PRO A 360 -12.87 -0.58 6.83
N ASP A 361 -13.67 -0.79 7.88
CA ASP A 361 -14.14 -2.14 8.25
C ASP A 361 -15.06 -2.76 7.19
N HIS A 362 -15.89 -1.94 6.54
CA HIS A 362 -16.73 -2.40 5.44
C HIS A 362 -15.87 -2.78 4.22
N LEU A 363 -14.90 -1.92 3.87
CA LEU A 363 -13.95 -2.20 2.80
C LEU A 363 -13.13 -3.47 3.06
N HIS A 364 -12.68 -3.70 4.30
CA HIS A 364 -12.01 -4.93 4.70
C HIS A 364 -12.91 -6.17 4.54
N ARG A 365 -14.19 -6.07 4.93
CA ARG A 365 -15.16 -7.15 4.73
C ARG A 365 -15.37 -7.46 3.25
N CYS A 366 -15.47 -6.44 2.40
CA CYS A 366 -15.56 -6.58 0.94
C CYS A 366 -14.29 -7.19 0.35
N ALA A 367 -13.13 -6.67 0.72
CA ALA A 367 -11.82 -7.13 0.25
C ALA A 367 -11.48 -8.57 0.65
N ARG A 368 -12.15 -9.12 1.66
CA ARG A 368 -12.06 -10.55 2.03
C ARG A 368 -12.83 -11.45 1.09
N LEU A 369 -14.00 -11.00 0.64
CA LEU A 369 -14.95 -11.84 -0.11
C LEU A 369 -14.85 -11.63 -1.62
N TRP A 370 -14.11 -10.60 -2.04
CA TRP A 370 -14.03 -10.15 -3.42
C TRP A 370 -13.74 -11.28 -4.41
N GLY A 371 -12.76 -12.15 -4.12
CA GLY A 371 -12.31 -13.18 -5.04
C GLY A 371 -13.42 -14.18 -5.35
N ARG A 372 -14.06 -14.70 -4.30
CA ARG A 372 -15.20 -15.60 -4.42
C ARG A 372 -16.36 -14.96 -5.19
N CYS A 373 -16.68 -13.69 -4.91
CA CYS A 373 -17.75 -12.97 -5.62
C CYS A 373 -17.39 -12.71 -7.09
N PHE A 374 -16.12 -12.46 -7.39
CA PHE A 374 -15.66 -12.05 -8.71
C PHE A 374 -15.48 -13.23 -9.67
N TRP A 375 -14.83 -14.31 -9.21
CA TRP A 375 -14.60 -15.51 -10.02
C TRP A 375 -15.75 -16.50 -9.98
N GLY A 376 -16.65 -16.42 -8.99
CA GLY A 376 -17.81 -17.28 -8.87
C GLY A 376 -17.42 -18.76 -8.84
N GLU A 377 -18.07 -19.57 -9.67
CA GLU A 377 -17.80 -21.01 -9.80
C GLU A 377 -16.37 -21.36 -10.24
N GLN A 378 -15.64 -20.42 -10.85
CA GLN A 378 -14.25 -20.65 -11.24
C GLN A 378 -13.30 -20.60 -10.04
N TYR A 379 -13.73 -20.03 -8.90
CA TYR A 379 -12.90 -19.90 -7.71
C TYR A 379 -12.77 -21.25 -6.99
N PRO A 380 -11.57 -21.85 -6.93
CA PRO A 380 -11.43 -23.22 -6.45
C PRO A 380 -11.55 -23.31 -4.92
N ASP A 381 -12.03 -24.45 -4.44
CA ASP A 381 -12.19 -24.73 -2.99
C ASP A 381 -10.92 -24.48 -2.19
N GLN A 382 -9.75 -24.76 -2.78
CA GLN A 382 -8.46 -24.52 -2.13
C GLN A 382 -8.22 -23.03 -1.81
N GLU A 383 -8.69 -22.12 -2.67
CA GLU A 383 -8.56 -20.68 -2.45
C GLU A 383 -9.61 -20.15 -1.48
N ILE A 384 -10.80 -20.77 -1.46
CA ILE A 384 -11.82 -20.51 -0.42
C ILE A 384 -11.27 -20.89 0.96
N LEU A 385 -10.62 -22.04 1.07
CA LEU A 385 -9.96 -22.46 2.30
C LEU A 385 -8.79 -21.55 2.67
N ASP A 386 -7.96 -21.12 1.71
CA ASP A 386 -6.89 -20.13 1.96
C ASP A 386 -7.46 -18.82 2.54
N ASP A 387 -8.57 -18.31 2.00
CA ASP A 387 -9.20 -17.09 2.50
C ASP A 387 -9.70 -17.25 3.95
N ILE A 388 -10.28 -18.40 4.28
CA ILE A 388 -10.75 -18.73 5.63
C ILE A 388 -9.56 -18.86 6.60
N GLU A 389 -8.52 -19.59 6.20
CA GLU A 389 -7.33 -19.82 7.03
C GLU A 389 -6.60 -18.50 7.35
N ASN A 390 -6.50 -17.58 6.38
CA ASN A 390 -5.79 -16.30 6.56
C ASN A 390 -6.65 -15.21 7.21
N TYR A 391 -7.98 -15.35 7.22
CA TYR A 391 -8.92 -14.31 7.66
C TYR A 391 -8.55 -13.69 9.00
N ARG A 392 -8.32 -14.53 10.02
CA ARG A 392 -8.12 -14.06 11.39
C ARG A 392 -6.86 -13.21 11.53
N ALA A 393 -5.79 -13.59 10.84
CA ALA A 393 -4.54 -12.82 10.83
C ALA A 393 -4.68 -11.53 10.03
N LEU A 394 -5.41 -11.56 8.90
CA LEU A 394 -5.71 -10.35 8.12
C LEU A 394 -6.59 -9.37 8.91
N GLU A 395 -7.54 -9.86 9.73
CA GLU A 395 -8.34 -9.03 10.63
C GLU A 395 -7.45 -8.32 11.66
N LEU A 396 -6.53 -9.03 12.31
CA LEU A 396 -5.56 -8.40 13.23
C LEU A 396 -4.68 -7.36 12.51
N LEU A 397 -4.23 -7.66 11.30
CA LEU A 397 -3.43 -6.73 10.49
C LEU A 397 -4.22 -5.47 10.16
N HIS A 398 -5.49 -5.61 9.75
CA HIS A 398 -6.38 -4.49 9.49
C HIS A 398 -6.58 -3.61 10.72
N THR A 399 -6.87 -4.23 11.88
CA THR A 399 -6.98 -3.50 13.15
C THR A 399 -5.69 -2.77 13.49
N GLY A 400 -4.53 -3.38 13.24
CA GLY A 400 -3.22 -2.71 13.40
C GLY A 400 -3.08 -1.44 12.56
N PHE A 401 -3.48 -1.46 11.28
CA PHE A 401 -3.47 -0.25 10.45
C PHE A 401 -4.43 0.82 10.96
N CYS A 402 -5.62 0.44 11.42
CA CYS A 402 -6.58 1.37 12.03
C CYS A 402 -6.00 1.99 13.32
N MET A 403 -5.35 1.20 14.18
CA MET A 403 -4.65 1.69 15.38
C MET A 403 -3.52 2.65 15.04
N ARG A 404 -2.75 2.39 13.97
CA ARG A 404 -1.70 3.28 13.50
C ARG A 404 -2.24 4.65 13.14
N HIS A 405 -3.31 4.68 12.35
CA HIS A 405 -3.98 5.93 11.97
C HIS A 405 -4.48 6.70 13.20
N ARG A 406 -5.18 6.02 14.12
CA ARG A 406 -5.72 6.65 15.34
C ARG A 406 -4.63 7.15 16.29
N THR A 407 -3.55 6.40 16.46
CA THR A 407 -2.38 6.82 17.25
C THR A 407 -1.73 8.07 16.65
N TRP A 408 -1.55 8.11 15.33
CA TRP A 408 -1.02 9.30 14.65
C TRP A 408 -1.96 10.49 14.77
N LYS A 409 -3.27 10.27 14.61
CA LYS A 409 -4.29 11.31 14.76
C LYS A 409 -4.27 11.90 16.17
N ALA A 410 -4.20 11.06 17.20
CA ALA A 410 -4.10 11.48 18.59
C ALA A 410 -2.84 12.32 18.91
N LEU A 411 -1.77 12.14 18.12
CA LEU A 411 -0.58 12.97 18.23
C LEU A 411 -0.76 14.34 17.56
N VAL A 412 -1.42 14.39 16.40
CA VAL A 412 -1.51 15.61 15.57
C VAL A 412 -2.69 16.50 15.99
N ASP A 413 -3.82 15.90 16.37
CA ASP A 413 -5.01 16.59 16.83
C ASP A 413 -4.99 16.68 18.36
N THR A 414 -4.86 17.89 18.89
CA THR A 414 -4.91 18.15 20.34
C THR A 414 -6.28 18.65 20.80
N SER A 415 -7.33 18.50 19.97
CA SER A 415 -8.69 18.89 20.35
C SER A 415 -9.25 18.02 21.48
N ALA A 416 -10.19 18.56 22.26
CA ALA A 416 -10.80 17.87 23.41
C ALA A 416 -11.61 16.62 23.04
N GLU A 417 -11.98 16.45 21.77
CA GLU A 417 -12.68 15.26 21.23
C GLU A 417 -11.70 14.13 20.85
N THR A 418 -10.39 14.37 20.96
CA THR A 418 -9.38 13.40 20.55
C THR A 418 -9.22 12.30 21.59
N GLU A 419 -9.11 11.05 21.12
CA GLU A 419 -8.94 9.88 21.97
C GLU A 419 -7.70 10.00 22.86
N SER A 420 -7.88 9.74 24.15
CA SER A 420 -6.78 9.81 25.10
C SER A 420 -5.79 8.66 24.89
N ALA A 421 -4.51 8.90 25.22
CA ALA A 421 -3.49 7.86 25.17
C ALA A 421 -3.87 6.63 26.01
N SER A 422 -4.56 6.81 27.14
CA SER A 422 -5.02 5.70 27.99
C SER A 422 -6.16 4.91 27.34
N SER A 423 -7.12 5.58 26.69
CA SER A 423 -8.22 4.92 25.97
C SER A 423 -7.71 4.08 24.81
N LEU A 424 -6.78 4.63 24.00
CA LEU A 424 -6.12 3.88 22.94
C LEU A 424 -5.37 2.64 23.46
N MET A 425 -4.66 2.78 24.59
CA MET A 425 -3.96 1.64 25.19
C MET A 425 -4.93 0.57 25.72
N GLN A 426 -6.09 0.94 26.26
CA GLN A 426 -7.12 -0.01 26.67
C GLN A 426 -7.64 -0.82 25.47
N GLU A 427 -7.88 -0.17 24.35
CA GLU A 427 -8.31 -0.85 23.12
C GLU A 427 -7.22 -1.77 22.54
N ILE A 428 -5.96 -1.31 22.52
CA ILE A 428 -4.81 -2.15 22.15
C ILE A 428 -4.77 -3.43 22.99
N ASN A 429 -5.01 -3.33 24.30
CA ASN A 429 -5.06 -4.51 25.17
C ASN A 429 -6.27 -5.41 24.84
N ALA A 430 -7.46 -4.85 24.63
CA ALA A 430 -8.65 -5.60 24.25
C ALA A 430 -8.46 -6.36 22.92
N ILE A 431 -7.83 -5.73 21.93
CA ILE A 431 -7.48 -6.38 20.65
C ILE A 431 -6.47 -7.50 20.89
N ARG A 432 -5.41 -7.24 21.68
CA ARG A 432 -4.41 -8.26 21.99
C ARG A 432 -5.04 -9.49 22.63
N ASP A 433 -6.01 -9.29 23.52
CA ASP A 433 -6.70 -10.38 24.21
C ASP A 433 -7.65 -11.13 23.26
N LYS A 434 -8.40 -10.41 22.41
CA LYS A 434 -9.27 -10.99 21.35
C LYS A 434 -8.51 -11.91 20.39
N PHE A 435 -7.27 -11.55 20.04
CA PHE A 435 -6.42 -12.30 19.11
C PHE A 435 -5.28 -13.07 19.78
N SER A 436 -5.39 -13.34 21.09
CA SER A 436 -4.35 -13.99 21.90
C SER A 436 -3.82 -15.31 21.32
N ASP A 437 -4.68 -16.07 20.64
CA ASP A 437 -4.34 -17.29 19.91
C ASP A 437 -3.29 -17.07 18.82
N LEU A 438 -3.34 -15.95 18.10
CA LEU A 438 -2.35 -15.61 17.07
C LEU A 438 -0.98 -15.31 17.67
N PHE A 439 -0.94 -14.58 18.79
CA PHE A 439 0.30 -14.28 19.50
C PHE A 439 0.95 -15.54 20.09
N ILE A 440 0.13 -16.44 20.65
CA ILE A 440 0.56 -17.76 21.13
C ILE A 440 1.13 -18.56 19.96
N THR A 441 0.40 -18.64 18.85
CA THR A 441 0.84 -19.36 17.64
C THR A 441 2.15 -18.80 17.12
N ALA A 442 2.28 -17.47 16.98
CA ALA A 442 3.51 -16.83 16.52
C ALA A 442 4.71 -17.14 17.44
N ARG A 443 4.48 -17.21 18.76
CA ARG A 443 5.53 -17.53 19.74
C ARG A 443 6.03 -18.97 19.61
N PHE A 444 5.14 -19.94 19.46
CA PHE A 444 5.53 -21.37 19.51
C PHE A 444 5.77 -22.01 18.14
N ALA A 445 5.23 -21.44 17.06
CA ALA A 445 5.47 -21.95 15.71
C ALA A 445 6.93 -21.76 15.28
N GLY A 446 7.42 -22.71 14.48
CA GLY A 446 8.77 -22.73 13.93
C GLY A 446 8.97 -21.84 12.70
N PRO A 447 10.22 -21.65 12.24
CA PRO A 447 10.58 -20.69 11.18
C PRO A 447 10.03 -21.03 9.79
N VAL A 448 9.73 -22.29 9.52
CA VAL A 448 9.34 -22.79 8.20
C VAL A 448 7.90 -23.33 8.26
N SER A 449 7.08 -22.93 7.29
CA SER A 449 5.77 -23.52 7.05
C SER A 449 5.49 -23.54 5.55
N ALA A 450 4.93 -24.65 5.06
CA ALA A 450 4.44 -24.76 3.69
C ALA A 450 3.16 -23.93 3.45
N ARG A 451 2.45 -23.54 4.52
CA ARG A 451 1.21 -22.76 4.42
C ARG A 451 1.47 -21.26 4.58
N ARG A 452 0.92 -20.47 3.65
CA ARG A 452 0.93 -19.00 3.68
C ARG A 452 0.42 -18.44 5.01
N THR A 453 -0.58 -19.10 5.61
CA THR A 453 -1.23 -18.70 6.86
C THR A 453 -0.25 -18.33 7.98
N LEU A 454 0.82 -19.11 8.18
CA LEU A 454 1.80 -18.79 9.23
C LEU A 454 2.57 -17.50 8.93
N ASN A 455 2.91 -17.25 7.66
CA ASN A 455 3.56 -15.99 7.26
C ASN A 455 2.63 -14.79 7.45
N THR A 456 1.34 -14.97 7.23
CA THR A 456 0.32 -13.94 7.49
C THR A 456 0.18 -13.68 8.99
N ILE A 457 0.17 -14.72 9.83
CA ILE A 457 0.17 -14.60 11.30
C ILE A 457 1.40 -13.83 11.77
N TYR A 458 2.60 -14.20 11.29
CA TYR A 458 3.83 -13.49 11.63
C TYR A 458 3.79 -12.02 11.24
N MET A 459 3.32 -11.70 10.04
CA MET A 459 3.18 -10.32 9.61
C MET A 459 2.19 -9.54 10.48
N ALA A 460 1.03 -10.11 10.76
CA ALA A 460 -0.02 -9.47 11.56
C ALA A 460 0.44 -9.20 13.00
N VAL A 461 0.97 -10.23 13.67
CA VAL A 461 1.47 -10.12 15.06
C VAL A 461 2.63 -9.15 15.17
N CYS A 462 3.60 -9.22 14.25
CA CYS A 462 4.76 -8.35 14.24
C CYS A 462 4.37 -6.89 13.98
N THR A 463 3.43 -6.65 13.07
CA THR A 463 2.85 -5.32 12.82
C THR A 463 2.12 -4.80 14.05
N PHE A 464 1.29 -5.62 14.70
CA PHE A 464 0.57 -5.22 15.90
C PHE A 464 1.50 -4.90 17.09
N TYR A 465 2.57 -5.69 17.27
CA TYR A 465 3.61 -5.36 18.25
C TYR A 465 4.28 -4.02 17.96
N ALA A 466 4.48 -3.67 16.69
CA ALA A 466 5.00 -2.36 16.32
C ALA A 466 4.04 -1.23 16.73
N GLU A 467 2.72 -1.44 16.66
CA GLU A 467 1.73 -0.44 17.10
C GLU A 467 1.74 -0.21 18.62
N ILE A 468 1.94 -1.27 19.41
CA ILE A 468 2.16 -1.15 20.87
C ILE A 468 3.36 -0.24 21.15
N LEU A 469 4.47 -0.44 20.43
CA LEU A 469 5.66 0.38 20.61
C LEU A 469 5.43 1.81 20.11
N LEU A 470 4.77 1.97 18.96
CA LEU A 470 4.45 3.27 18.40
C LEU A 470 3.62 4.13 19.36
N HIS A 471 2.56 3.55 19.94
CA HIS A 471 1.71 4.23 20.93
C HIS A 471 2.55 4.85 22.05
N ARG A 472 3.43 4.06 22.68
CA ARG A 472 4.33 4.55 23.73
C ARG A 472 5.24 5.66 23.23
N ARG A 473 5.87 5.42 22.07
CA ARG A 473 6.88 6.32 21.49
C ARG A 473 6.31 7.66 21.04
N LEU A 474 5.01 7.72 20.72
CA LEU A 474 4.35 8.94 20.28
C LEU A 474 3.60 9.64 21.41
N LEU A 475 2.87 8.90 22.24
CA LEU A 475 1.90 9.47 23.20
C LEU A 475 2.36 9.38 24.66
N CYS A 476 3.39 8.58 24.97
CA CYS A 476 3.88 8.37 26.33
C CYS A 476 5.42 8.44 26.38
N VAL A 477 6.00 9.48 25.77
CA VAL A 477 7.44 9.64 25.52
C VAL A 477 8.29 9.45 26.79
N ASP A 478 7.87 10.05 27.90
CA ASP A 478 8.61 10.01 29.18
C ASP A 478 8.39 8.73 29.99
N SER A 479 7.47 7.85 29.55
CA SER A 479 7.13 6.63 30.27
C SER A 479 8.09 5.49 29.94
N PRO A 480 8.69 4.81 30.94
CA PRO A 480 9.55 3.66 30.69
C PRO A 480 8.76 2.49 30.10
N PRO A 481 9.42 1.57 29.37
CA PRO A 481 8.76 0.39 28.82
C PRO A 481 8.22 -0.50 29.94
N THR A 482 6.92 -0.78 29.90
CA THR A 482 6.27 -1.79 30.75
C THR A 482 6.44 -3.20 30.19
N ALA A 483 5.86 -4.21 30.84
CA ALA A 483 5.97 -5.61 30.42
C ALA A 483 5.45 -5.87 29.00
N ILE A 484 4.36 -5.22 28.59
CA ILE A 484 3.80 -5.37 27.23
C ILE A 484 4.76 -4.86 26.16
N HIS A 485 5.46 -3.74 26.41
CA HIS A 485 6.42 -3.18 25.47
C HIS A 485 7.66 -4.07 25.31
N ARG A 486 8.15 -4.63 26.43
CA ARG A 486 9.23 -5.63 26.40
C ARG A 486 8.81 -6.88 25.64
N GLN A 487 7.60 -7.38 25.87
CA GLN A 487 7.06 -8.53 25.15
C GLN A 487 6.93 -8.24 23.65
N ALA A 488 6.45 -7.05 23.27
CA ALA A 488 6.35 -6.65 21.88
C ALA A 488 7.71 -6.60 21.19
N THR A 489 8.71 -6.02 21.85
CA THR A 489 10.10 -5.95 21.34
C THR A 489 10.68 -7.34 21.12
N ILE A 490 10.56 -8.22 22.13
CA ILE A 490 11.04 -9.61 22.05
C ILE A 490 10.29 -10.37 20.94
N GLY A 491 8.98 -10.19 20.84
CA GLY A 491 8.15 -10.83 19.82
C GLY A 491 8.54 -10.42 18.40
N ILE A 492 8.81 -9.14 18.16
CA ILE A 492 9.30 -8.67 16.85
C ILE A 492 10.65 -9.31 16.51
N ILE A 493 11.59 -9.33 17.47
CA ILE A 493 12.93 -9.92 17.26
C ILE A 493 12.83 -11.41 16.94
N ASP A 494 12.02 -12.14 17.70
CA ASP A 494 11.80 -13.58 17.52
C ASP A 494 11.19 -13.89 16.14
N ILE A 495 10.11 -13.19 15.78
CA ILE A 495 9.47 -13.36 14.46
C ILE A 495 10.43 -12.99 13.33
N ALA A 496 11.17 -11.88 13.44
CA ALA A 496 12.14 -11.47 12.43
C ALA A 496 13.22 -12.53 12.23
N ARG A 497 13.74 -13.13 13.32
CA ARG A 497 14.71 -14.22 13.24
C ARG A 497 14.12 -15.49 12.61
N LYS A 498 12.90 -15.87 13.00
CA LYS A 498 12.17 -17.02 12.43
C LYS A 498 12.02 -16.86 10.93
N GLN A 499 11.54 -15.71 10.47
CA GLN A 499 11.37 -15.47 9.04
C GLN A 499 12.72 -15.46 8.32
N PHE A 500 13.71 -14.73 8.83
CA PHE A 500 15.05 -14.66 8.23
C PHE A 500 15.75 -16.02 8.08
N ALA A 501 15.59 -16.91 9.06
CA ALA A 501 16.18 -18.25 9.03
C ALA A 501 15.61 -19.14 7.93
N SER A 502 14.36 -18.90 7.52
CA SER A 502 13.67 -19.63 6.45
C SER A 502 13.92 -18.99 5.08
N ASP A 503 13.64 -17.69 4.96
CA ASP A 503 13.79 -16.88 3.76
C ASP A 503 13.96 -15.41 4.18
N SER A 504 14.86 -14.68 3.51
CA SER A 504 15.04 -13.25 3.79
C SER A 504 13.93 -12.38 3.19
N ARG A 505 13.25 -12.83 2.13
CA ARG A 505 12.23 -12.04 1.41
C ARG A 505 11.06 -11.57 2.27
N PRO A 506 10.48 -12.38 3.19
CA PRO A 506 9.40 -11.92 4.06
C PRO A 506 9.75 -10.69 4.91
N LEU A 507 11.04 -10.48 5.25
CA LEU A 507 11.47 -9.31 6.02
C LEU A 507 11.19 -7.98 5.31
N ARG A 508 11.06 -7.98 3.98
CA ARG A 508 10.68 -6.78 3.21
C ARG A 508 9.37 -6.17 3.71
N ARG A 509 8.48 -6.98 4.29
CA ARG A 509 7.19 -6.52 4.86
C ARG A 509 7.27 -6.10 6.32
N LEU A 510 8.42 -6.29 6.97
CA LEU A 510 8.62 -6.04 8.40
C LEU A 510 9.49 -4.79 8.67
N HIS A 511 9.74 -3.94 7.67
CA HIS A 511 10.57 -2.74 7.85
C HIS A 511 10.11 -1.84 9.02
N TRP A 512 8.80 -1.66 9.19
CA TRP A 512 8.22 -0.86 10.27
C TRP A 512 8.39 -1.51 11.65
N PRO A 513 8.02 -2.80 11.86
CA PRO A 513 8.38 -3.52 13.07
C PRO A 513 9.88 -3.52 13.38
N LEU A 514 10.73 -3.70 12.37
CA LEU A 514 12.19 -3.67 12.52
C LEU A 514 12.64 -2.29 13.03
N LEU A 515 12.15 -1.20 12.46
CA LEU A 515 12.42 0.15 12.95
C LEU A 515 12.05 0.30 14.43
N MET A 516 10.83 -0.08 14.81
CA MET A 516 10.37 0.03 16.20
C MET A 516 11.25 -0.81 17.15
N ALA A 517 11.60 -2.04 16.76
CA ALA A 517 12.45 -2.89 17.58
C ALA A 517 13.90 -2.37 17.68
N VAL A 518 14.45 -1.79 16.61
CA VAL A 518 15.81 -1.19 16.60
C VAL A 518 15.92 -0.08 17.63
N ILE A 519 14.94 0.83 17.68
CA ILE A 519 14.98 1.98 18.58
C ILE A 519 14.59 1.64 20.03
N GLU A 520 13.88 0.52 20.22
CA GLU A 520 13.35 0.09 21.52
C GLU A 520 14.27 -0.89 22.27
N THR A 521 14.94 -1.81 21.55
CA THR A 521 15.69 -2.89 22.20
C THR A 521 16.85 -2.34 23.05
N PRO A 522 16.97 -2.72 24.34
CA PRO A 522 18.10 -2.33 25.17
C PRO A 522 19.35 -3.18 24.88
N ASP A 523 19.18 -4.35 24.27
CA ASP A 523 20.25 -5.29 23.99
C ASP A 523 21.03 -4.90 22.74
N VAL A 524 22.35 -4.77 22.90
CA VAL A 524 23.27 -4.29 21.85
C VAL A 524 23.42 -5.30 20.72
N GLU A 525 23.48 -6.60 21.00
CA GLU A 525 23.61 -7.63 19.97
C GLU A 525 22.35 -7.72 19.11
N HIS A 526 21.18 -7.71 19.77
CA HIS A 526 19.89 -7.63 19.09
C HIS A 526 19.80 -6.37 18.23
N ARG A 527 20.24 -5.22 18.76
CA ARG A 527 20.22 -3.95 18.01
C ARG A 527 21.11 -4.00 16.77
N ILE A 528 22.33 -4.52 16.88
CA ILE A 528 23.26 -4.65 15.75
C ILE A 528 22.64 -5.53 14.66
N TRP A 529 22.09 -6.68 15.05
CA TRP A 529 21.45 -7.61 14.11
C TRP A 529 20.26 -6.96 13.39
N LEU A 530 19.36 -6.31 14.14
CA LEU A 530 18.19 -5.65 13.56
C LEU A 530 18.58 -4.49 12.63
N ARG A 531 19.58 -3.67 13.01
CA ARG A 531 20.09 -2.59 12.17
C ARG A 531 20.65 -3.12 10.87
N GLN A 532 21.40 -4.23 10.91
CA GLN A 532 21.92 -4.86 9.70
C GLN A 532 20.78 -5.30 8.77
N ARG A 533 19.74 -5.96 9.31
CA ARG A 533 18.56 -6.37 8.51
C ARG A 533 17.82 -5.17 7.93
N LEU A 534 17.61 -4.11 8.71
CA LEU A 534 16.96 -2.89 8.23
C LEU A 534 17.80 -2.20 7.13
N PHE A 535 19.12 -2.19 7.27
CA PHE A 535 20.06 -1.61 6.32
C PHE A 535 20.10 -2.36 4.99
N GLU A 536 20.01 -3.68 5.01
CA GLU A 536 19.91 -4.53 3.80
C GLU A 536 18.62 -4.24 3.00
N LEU A 537 17.57 -3.78 3.66
CA LEU A 537 16.31 -3.41 3.02
C LEU A 537 16.33 -1.99 2.42
N ARG A 538 17.27 -1.13 2.77
CA ARG A 538 17.20 0.32 2.49
C ARG A 538 16.98 0.67 1.00
N ASP A 539 17.53 -0.12 0.09
CA ASP A 539 17.51 0.15 -1.35
C ASP A 539 16.23 -0.42 -2.03
N HIS A 540 15.39 -1.13 -1.27
CA HIS A 540 14.20 -1.80 -1.82
C HIS A 540 12.94 -0.92 -1.82
N HIS A 541 12.86 0.12 -0.98
CA HIS A 541 11.67 0.96 -0.88
C HIS A 541 11.97 2.30 -0.20
N SER A 542 11.27 3.36 -0.60
CA SER A 542 11.40 4.71 -0.03
C SER A 542 11.16 4.73 1.49
N GLU A 543 10.11 4.04 1.96
CA GLU A 543 9.84 3.81 3.38
C GLU A 543 10.99 3.13 4.14
N TYR A 544 11.76 2.27 3.47
CA TYR A 544 12.82 1.50 4.15
C TYR A 544 14.05 2.37 4.32
N LEU A 545 14.39 3.17 3.29
CA LEU A 545 15.38 4.22 3.40
C LEU A 545 15.01 5.21 4.52
N TRP A 546 13.77 5.68 4.53
CA TRP A 546 13.26 6.56 5.59
C TRP A 546 13.37 5.92 6.98
N ALA A 547 13.01 4.64 7.12
CA ALA A 547 13.12 3.92 8.38
C ALA A 547 14.58 3.86 8.87
N ASN A 548 15.54 3.62 7.96
CA ASN A 548 16.97 3.66 8.30
C ASN A 548 17.39 5.05 8.82
N GLU A 549 17.00 6.12 8.12
CA GLU A 549 17.31 7.50 8.54
C GLU A 549 16.73 7.82 9.93
N ILE A 550 15.49 7.42 10.19
CA ILE A 550 14.83 7.65 11.49
C ILE A 550 15.53 6.84 12.58
N ALA A 551 15.86 5.57 12.33
CA ALA A 551 16.59 4.75 13.29
C ALA A 551 17.93 5.42 13.68
N ASP A 552 18.71 5.87 12.70
CA ASP A 552 20.00 6.51 12.94
C ASP A 552 19.84 7.82 13.73
N GLN A 553 18.86 8.67 13.38
CA GLN A 553 18.59 9.93 14.10
C GLN A 553 18.15 9.69 15.55
N VAL A 554 17.27 8.71 15.78
CA VAL A 554 16.76 8.37 17.11
C VAL A 554 17.87 7.79 17.98
N LEU A 555 18.66 6.84 17.44
CA LEU A 555 19.76 6.23 18.17
C LEU A 555 20.85 7.25 18.51
N ALA A 556 21.23 8.12 17.57
CA ALA A 556 22.21 9.18 17.84
C ALA A 556 21.77 10.11 18.99
N ARG A 557 20.48 10.43 19.09
CA ARG A 557 19.94 11.22 20.22
C ARG A 557 19.94 10.43 21.53
N GLN A 558 19.66 9.13 21.49
CA GLN A 558 19.65 8.24 22.67
C GLN A 558 21.07 7.97 23.19
N ASP A 559 22.07 7.91 22.31
CA ASP A 559 23.47 7.70 22.70
C ASP A 559 24.06 8.91 23.44
N VAL A 560 23.62 10.13 23.09
CA VAL A 560 24.00 11.38 23.78
C VAL A 560 23.36 11.48 25.15
N ASN A 561 22.07 11.14 25.27
CA ASN A 561 21.31 11.23 26.52
C ASN A 561 21.12 9.84 27.14
N GLN A 562 22.20 9.28 27.71
CA GLN A 562 22.18 7.95 28.30
C GLN A 562 21.03 7.81 29.32
N GLY A 563 20.14 6.83 29.07
CA GLY A 563 18.99 6.54 29.93
C GLY A 563 17.69 7.29 29.56
N CYS A 564 17.73 8.23 28.62
CA CYS A 564 16.55 8.93 28.11
C CYS A 564 16.19 8.48 26.70
N TYR A 565 14.90 8.25 26.46
CA TYR A 565 14.39 7.95 25.13
C TYR A 565 14.33 9.23 24.30
N ALA A 566 14.78 9.17 23.04
CA ALA A 566 14.62 10.29 22.14
C ALA A 566 13.13 10.49 21.81
N ASN A 567 12.69 11.75 21.78
CA ASN A 567 11.32 12.09 21.45
C ASN A 567 11.03 11.84 19.97
N LEU A 568 10.47 10.66 19.66
CA LEU A 568 10.11 10.28 18.30
C LEU A 568 8.98 11.15 17.76
N ALA A 569 8.01 11.52 18.61
CA ALA A 569 6.89 12.37 18.22
C ALA A 569 7.38 13.72 17.66
N GLU A 570 8.29 14.38 18.36
CA GLU A 570 8.87 15.65 17.93
C GLU A 570 9.60 15.51 16.58
N LEU A 571 10.41 14.48 16.42
CA LEU A 571 11.13 14.18 15.17
C LEU A 571 10.20 14.02 13.98
N LEU A 572 9.10 13.28 14.15
CA LEU A 572 8.14 13.03 13.08
C LEU A 572 7.28 14.26 12.79
N LEU A 573 6.87 15.02 13.81
CA LEU A 573 6.11 16.28 13.64
C LEU A 573 6.94 17.36 12.92
N GLN A 574 8.25 17.41 13.13
CA GLN A 574 9.13 18.32 12.39
C GLN A 574 9.04 18.09 10.87
N ARG A 575 8.87 16.84 10.42
CA ARG A 575 8.77 16.50 8.99
C ARG A 575 7.47 16.98 8.35
N LEU A 576 6.37 17.11 9.09
CA LEU A 576 5.13 17.74 8.60
C LEU A 576 5.32 19.23 8.30
N ARG A 577 6.30 19.89 8.95
CA ARG A 577 6.53 21.34 8.84
C ARG A 577 7.50 21.72 7.72
N VAL A 578 8.10 20.74 7.02
CA VAL A 578 9.07 21.01 5.95
C VAL A 578 8.32 21.36 4.64
N PRO A 579 8.41 22.62 4.17
CA PRO A 579 7.55 23.19 3.12
C PRO A 579 7.89 22.76 1.71
#